data_AF-A0A2N1D9S2-F1
#
_entry.id   AF-A0A2N1D9S2-F1
#
_cell.length_a   1.000
_cell.length_b   1.000
_cell.length_c   1.000
_cell.angle_alpha   90.00
_cell.angle_beta   90.00
_cell.angle_gamma   90.00
#
_symmetry.space_group_name_H-M   'P 1'
#
loop_
_entity.id
_entity.type
_entity.pdbx_description
1 polymer ?
#
loop_
_entity_poly.entity_id
_entity_poly.type
_entity_poly.pdbx_seq_one_letter_code
_entity_poly.pdbx_strand_id
1 'polypeptide(L)'
;MQDIIEIRSHAKRNVIVSVLIGIVGLCLASIAFSVLPKSLYLIGIFLTSASLVALLIAWVKYREPQFSFLLSRESILYKHRHGQWQLDWSNIQRVDVPRVSHGADYKSLEMVAIKIKDYSVFLEKVSPRLMTNILMEQRPLLFHELSASKDCATGNCHSDDMLEHDYFKDSNGIEYKGIRAMFANRMTKLRARLGYDLFVAGSELDRTEQEFVDLLRQCQQRVLTVSS
;
A
#
# COMPACT_ATOMS: atom_id res chain seq x y z
N MET A 1 -3.36 1.46 -30.42
CA MET A 1 -3.52 2.05 -29.08
C MET A 1 -3.75 0.90 -28.12
N GLN A 2 -2.87 0.68 -27.15
CA GLN A 2 -3.10 -0.34 -26.12
C GLN A 2 -4.21 0.18 -25.20
N ASP A 3 -5.28 -0.59 -25.03
CA ASP A 3 -6.31 -0.28 -24.04
C ASP A 3 -5.69 -0.46 -22.65
N ILE A 4 -5.41 0.65 -21.97
CA ILE A 4 -4.88 0.67 -20.61
C ILE A 4 -6.04 1.05 -19.69
N ILE A 5 -6.31 0.22 -18.69
CA ILE A 5 -7.30 0.53 -17.65
C ILE A 5 -6.55 1.24 -16.52
N GLU A 6 -6.90 2.50 -16.27
CA GLU A 6 -6.30 3.31 -15.21
C GLU A 6 -7.16 3.28 -13.95
N ILE A 7 -6.55 2.97 -12.81
CA ILE A 7 -7.22 2.88 -11.52
C ILE A 7 -6.70 3.99 -10.63
N ARG A 8 -7.62 4.88 -10.24
CA ARG A 8 -7.28 6.07 -9.45
C ARG A 8 -7.10 5.73 -7.98
N SER A 9 -6.17 6.42 -7.34
CA SER A 9 -6.01 6.33 -5.89
C SER A 9 -7.07 7.18 -5.17
N HIS A 10 -7.73 6.66 -4.13
CA HIS A 10 -8.56 7.50 -3.24
C HIS A 10 -7.72 8.39 -2.32
N ALA A 11 -6.41 8.19 -2.25
CA ALA A 11 -5.53 8.91 -1.33
C ALA A 11 -5.49 10.44 -1.64
N LYS A 12 -5.68 10.83 -2.92
CA LYS A 12 -5.86 12.24 -3.35
C LYS A 12 -7.25 12.83 -3.12
N ARG A 13 -8.20 12.06 -2.58
CA ARG A 13 -9.56 12.56 -2.37
C ARG A 13 -9.53 13.71 -1.36
N ASN A 14 -10.26 14.77 -1.67
CA ASN A 14 -10.42 15.99 -0.87
C ASN A 14 -9.18 16.90 -0.76
N VAL A 15 -8.12 16.71 -1.55
CA VAL A 15 -6.97 17.65 -1.55
C VAL A 15 -7.43 19.09 -1.80
N ILE A 16 -8.29 19.30 -2.80
CA ILE A 16 -8.81 20.63 -3.16
C ILE A 16 -9.60 21.23 -1.99
N VAL A 17 -10.42 20.42 -1.31
CA VAL A 17 -11.21 20.86 -0.16
C VAL A 17 -10.31 21.26 1.00
N SER A 18 -9.26 20.47 1.29
CA SER A 18 -8.28 20.81 2.33
C SER A 18 -7.50 22.10 2.00
N VAL A 19 -7.14 22.33 0.73
CA VAL A 19 -6.53 23.61 0.30
C VAL A 19 -7.51 24.77 0.50
N LEU A 20 -8.76 24.63 0.07
CA LEU A 20 -9.78 25.67 0.20
C LEU A 20 -10.04 26.02 1.66
N ILE A 21 -10.17 25.02 2.54
CA ILE A 21 -10.31 25.23 3.99
C ILE A 21 -9.09 25.99 4.54
N GLY A 22 -7.88 25.61 4.12
CA GLY A 22 -6.65 26.28 4.52
C GLY A 22 -6.52 27.72 4.03
N ILE A 23 -7.04 28.05 2.84
CA ILE A 23 -7.04 29.44 2.34
C ILE A 23 -8.12 30.27 3.04
N VAL A 24 -9.34 29.74 3.15
CA VAL A 24 -10.45 30.43 3.82
C VAL A 24 -10.13 30.68 5.29
N GLY A 25 -9.53 29.71 5.98
CA GLY A 25 -9.07 29.86 7.37
C GLY A 25 -8.04 30.97 7.53
N LEU A 26 -7.09 31.12 6.59
CA LEU A 26 -6.11 32.21 6.62
C LEU A 26 -6.76 33.58 6.38
N CYS A 27 -7.70 33.67 5.44
CA CYS A 27 -8.46 34.89 5.20
C CYS A 27 -9.27 35.29 6.45
N LEU A 28 -9.97 34.34 7.08
CA LEU A 28 -10.71 34.58 8.32
C LEU A 28 -9.79 34.99 9.46
N ALA A 29 -8.62 34.38 9.57
CA ALA A 29 -7.64 34.74 10.58
C ALA A 29 -7.11 36.17 10.37
N SER A 30 -6.86 36.56 9.13
CA SER A 30 -6.42 37.92 8.79
C SER A 30 -7.51 38.95 9.14
N ILE A 31 -8.78 38.67 8.84
CA ILE A 31 -9.91 39.54 9.22
C ILE A 31 -10.02 39.62 10.75
N ALA A 32 -9.87 38.49 11.45
CA ALA A 32 -9.91 38.42 12.90
C ALA A 32 -8.83 39.32 13.55
N PHE A 33 -7.60 39.34 13.01
CA PHE A 33 -6.56 40.25 13.50
C PHE A 33 -6.84 41.73 13.22
N SER A 34 -7.56 42.06 12.14
CA SER A 34 -7.90 43.46 11.80
C SER A 34 -9.08 44.00 12.60
N VAL A 35 -10.04 43.16 12.99
CA VAL A 35 -11.33 43.60 13.58
C VAL A 35 -11.41 43.35 15.08
N LEU A 36 -10.77 42.30 15.62
CA LEU A 36 -10.93 41.93 17.03
C LEU A 36 -10.07 42.79 17.96
N PRO A 37 -10.53 43.04 19.20
CA PRO A 37 -9.71 43.66 20.23
C PRO A 37 -8.55 42.74 20.65
N LYS A 38 -7.46 43.35 21.15
CA LYS A 38 -6.22 42.66 21.54
C LYS A 38 -6.42 41.48 22.51
N SER A 39 -7.48 41.51 23.32
CA SER A 39 -7.83 40.43 24.26
C SER A 39 -8.24 39.12 23.57
N LEU A 40 -8.71 39.18 22.32
CA LEU A 40 -9.21 38.03 21.55
C LEU A 40 -8.24 37.56 20.47
N TYR A 41 -7.01 38.10 20.42
CA TYR A 41 -5.98 37.67 19.45
C TYR A 41 -5.62 36.18 19.55
N LEU A 42 -5.85 35.56 20.71
CA LEU A 42 -5.70 34.12 20.90
C LEU A 42 -6.51 33.33 19.86
N ILE A 43 -7.73 33.77 19.54
CA ILE A 43 -8.60 33.13 18.55
C ILE A 43 -7.95 33.18 17.16
N GLY A 44 -7.38 34.34 16.79
CA GLY A 44 -6.65 34.49 15.52
C GLY A 44 -5.46 33.55 15.41
N ILE A 45 -4.69 33.37 16.49
CA ILE A 45 -3.53 32.46 16.53
C ILE A 45 -3.95 30.99 16.38
N PHE A 46 -5.04 30.58 17.03
CA PHE A 46 -5.59 29.23 16.84
C PHE A 46 -6.09 29.02 15.41
N LEU A 47 -6.72 30.04 14.82
CA LEU A 47 -7.20 29.96 13.45
C LEU A 47 -6.05 29.84 12.43
N THR A 48 -4.99 30.64 12.58
CA THR A 48 -3.82 30.56 11.67
C THR A 48 -3.11 29.21 11.78
N SER A 49 -2.89 28.70 13.00
CA SER A 49 -2.26 27.41 13.21
C SER A 49 -3.08 26.26 12.62
N ALA A 50 -4.40 26.23 12.84
CA ALA A 50 -5.29 25.25 12.23
C ALA A 50 -5.25 25.31 10.69
N SER A 51 -5.22 26.52 10.12
CA SER A 51 -5.11 26.74 8.68
C SER A 51 -3.81 26.21 8.09
N LEU A 52 -2.69 26.46 8.79
CA LEU A 52 -1.38 25.98 8.37
C LEU A 52 -1.31 24.45 8.38
N VAL A 53 -1.87 23.81 9.41
CA VAL A 53 -1.97 22.34 9.49
C VAL A 53 -2.83 21.80 8.34
N ALA A 54 -3.96 22.43 8.02
CA ALA A 54 -4.81 22.02 6.89
C ALA A 54 -4.05 22.09 5.54
N LEU A 55 -3.26 23.15 5.34
CA LEU A 55 -2.40 23.29 4.15
C LEU A 55 -1.28 22.25 4.11
N LEU A 56 -0.66 21.93 5.25
CA LEU A 56 0.35 20.87 5.32
C LEU A 56 -0.23 19.50 4.97
N ILE A 57 -1.42 19.16 5.48
CA ILE A 57 -2.13 17.92 5.12
C ILE A 57 -2.44 17.90 3.62
N ALA A 58 -2.91 19.02 3.07
CA ALA A 58 -3.19 19.13 1.65
C ALA A 58 -1.93 18.93 0.79
N TRP A 59 -0.79 19.50 1.22
CA TRP A 59 0.50 19.32 0.56
C TRP A 59 0.96 17.86 0.57
N VAL A 60 0.84 17.16 1.71
CA VAL A 60 1.21 15.74 1.82
C VAL A 60 0.36 14.89 0.88
N LYS A 61 -0.98 15.07 0.89
CA LYS A 61 -1.89 14.35 0.00
C LYS A 61 -1.67 14.69 -1.48
N TYR A 62 -1.24 15.91 -1.81
CA TYR A 62 -0.97 16.30 -3.19
C TYR A 62 0.20 15.51 -3.82
N ARG A 63 1.20 15.14 -3.02
CA ARG A 63 2.41 14.42 -3.48
C ARG A 63 2.17 12.95 -3.82
N GLU A 64 1.03 12.38 -3.46
CA GLU A 64 0.69 11.01 -3.85
C GLU A 64 0.54 10.93 -5.38
N PRO A 65 0.68 9.75 -6.01
CA PRO A 65 0.37 9.59 -7.43
C PRO A 65 -1.15 9.68 -7.68
N GLN A 66 -1.56 10.11 -8.87
CA GLN A 66 -3.00 10.17 -9.24
C GLN A 66 -3.58 8.76 -9.51
N PHE A 67 -2.75 7.86 -10.03
CA PHE A 67 -3.12 6.50 -10.40
C PHE A 67 -2.27 5.51 -9.61
N SER A 68 -2.92 4.53 -8.99
CA SER A 68 -2.25 3.45 -8.25
C SER A 68 -1.96 2.27 -9.17
N PHE A 69 -2.87 1.96 -10.11
CA PHE A 69 -2.67 0.86 -11.05
C PHE A 69 -2.91 1.28 -12.49
N LEU A 70 -2.11 0.69 -13.38
CA LEU A 70 -2.28 0.71 -14.81
C LEU A 70 -2.30 -0.76 -15.27
N LEU A 71 -3.46 -1.21 -15.75
CA LEU A 71 -3.63 -2.56 -16.25
C LEU A 71 -3.48 -2.51 -17.77
N SER A 72 -2.42 -3.11 -18.29
CA SER A 72 -2.23 -3.32 -19.73
C SER A 72 -2.57 -4.75 -20.11
N ARG A 73 -2.58 -5.06 -21.41
CA ARG A 73 -2.75 -6.45 -21.89
C ARG A 73 -1.58 -7.36 -21.54
N GLU A 74 -0.40 -6.80 -21.25
CA GLU A 74 0.82 -7.56 -20.99
C GLU A 74 1.09 -7.72 -19.49
N SER A 75 0.85 -6.66 -18.71
CA SER A 75 1.20 -6.64 -17.29
C SER A 75 0.36 -5.65 -16.48
N ILE A 76 0.42 -5.84 -15.16
CA ILE A 76 -0.06 -4.91 -14.15
C ILE A 76 1.11 -4.03 -13.74
N LEU A 77 0.96 -2.71 -13.85
CA LEU A 77 1.90 -1.74 -13.33
C LEU A 77 1.29 -1.03 -12.13
N TYR A 78 1.93 -1.18 -10.97
CA TYR A 78 1.58 -0.47 -9.75
C TYR A 78 2.49 0.74 -9.56
N LYS A 79 1.89 1.91 -9.31
CA LYS A 79 2.59 3.18 -9.10
C LYS A 79 2.36 3.69 -7.68
N HIS A 80 3.46 3.97 -7.00
CA HIS A 80 3.49 4.51 -5.66
C HIS A 80 4.39 5.74 -5.58
N ARG A 81 4.27 6.55 -4.53
CA ARG A 81 5.14 7.73 -4.33
C ARG A 81 6.63 7.37 -4.19
N HIS A 82 6.91 6.14 -3.74
CA HIS A 82 8.27 5.63 -3.55
C HIS A 82 8.81 4.81 -4.73
N GLY A 83 8.04 4.67 -5.82
CA GLY A 83 8.46 3.95 -7.02
C GLY A 83 7.33 3.13 -7.63
N GLN A 84 7.68 2.05 -8.32
CA GLN A 84 6.72 1.19 -9.00
C GLN A 84 7.18 -0.28 -8.98
N TRP A 85 6.22 -1.17 -9.17
CA TRP A 85 6.48 -2.56 -9.53
C TRP A 85 5.61 -2.95 -10.71
N GLN A 86 6.11 -3.88 -11.53
CA GLN A 86 5.39 -4.42 -12.68
C GLN A 86 5.31 -5.95 -12.54
N LEU A 87 4.13 -6.50 -12.80
CA LEU A 87 3.85 -7.92 -12.69
C LEU A 87 3.12 -8.42 -13.92
N ASP A 88 3.68 -9.43 -14.58
CA ASP A 88 3.08 -10.01 -15.79
C ASP A 88 1.88 -10.90 -15.42
N TRP A 89 0.84 -10.92 -16.24
CA TRP A 89 -0.38 -11.69 -15.98
C TRP A 89 -0.14 -13.20 -15.83
N SER A 90 0.85 -13.72 -16.58
CA SER A 90 1.27 -15.12 -16.52
C SER A 90 1.91 -15.50 -15.19
N ASN A 91 2.55 -14.54 -14.51
CA ASN A 91 3.25 -14.74 -13.24
C ASN A 91 2.32 -14.65 -12.02
N ILE A 92 1.07 -14.23 -12.21
CA ILE A 92 0.06 -14.20 -11.14
C ILE A 92 -0.51 -15.60 -10.96
N GLN A 93 -0.40 -16.15 -9.75
CA GLN A 93 -1.00 -17.43 -9.38
C GLN A 93 -2.45 -17.27 -8.92
N ARG A 94 -2.69 -16.33 -7.99
CA ARG A 94 -4.02 -15.99 -7.49
C ARG A 94 -4.05 -14.57 -6.94
N VAL A 95 -5.23 -13.99 -6.95
CA VAL A 95 -5.55 -12.70 -6.33
C VAL A 95 -6.79 -12.90 -5.49
N ASP A 96 -6.76 -12.42 -4.24
CA ASP A 96 -7.83 -12.55 -3.26
C ASP A 96 -7.75 -11.45 -2.21
N VAL A 97 -8.85 -11.26 -1.46
CA VAL A 97 -8.84 -10.46 -0.24
C VAL A 97 -8.54 -11.37 0.95
N PRO A 98 -7.40 -11.19 1.64
CA PRO A 98 -7.00 -12.06 2.72
C PRO A 98 -7.94 -11.89 3.92
N ARG A 99 -8.29 -13.02 4.54
CA ARG A 99 -9.14 -13.07 5.74
C ARG A 99 -8.27 -13.54 6.90
N VAL A 100 -8.30 -12.81 8.01
CA VAL A 100 -7.58 -13.18 9.22
C VAL A 100 -8.58 -13.57 10.30
N SER A 101 -8.30 -14.66 11.00
CA SER A 101 -9.09 -15.10 12.15
C SER A 101 -8.65 -14.33 13.39
N HIS A 102 -9.55 -13.56 13.99
CA HIS A 102 -9.37 -12.97 15.31
C HIS A 102 -10.24 -13.75 16.31
N GLY A 103 -9.66 -14.76 16.95
CA GLY A 103 -10.42 -15.65 17.84
C GLY A 103 -11.45 -16.47 17.07
N ALA A 104 -12.74 -16.29 17.39
CA ALA A 104 -13.86 -16.99 16.75
C ALA A 104 -14.42 -16.26 15.51
N ASP A 105 -14.02 -15.00 15.26
CA ASP A 105 -14.50 -14.19 14.13
C ASP A 105 -13.45 -14.07 13.03
N TYR A 106 -13.90 -14.10 11.77
CA TYR A 106 -13.08 -13.83 10.60
C TYR A 106 -13.27 -12.39 10.15
N LYS A 107 -12.21 -11.57 10.19
CA LYS A 107 -12.22 -10.22 9.64
C LYS A 107 -11.44 -10.20 8.32
N SER A 108 -12.08 -9.73 7.25
CA SER A 108 -11.36 -9.44 6.01
C SER A 108 -10.42 -8.26 6.24
N LEU A 109 -9.17 -8.40 5.79
CA LEU A 109 -8.26 -7.27 5.73
C LEU A 109 -8.72 -6.34 4.61
N GLU A 110 -8.68 -5.02 4.85
CA GLU A 110 -8.94 -3.98 3.85
C GLU A 110 -7.74 -3.85 2.88
N MET A 111 -7.36 -4.98 2.29
CA MET A 111 -6.21 -5.15 1.42
C MET A 111 -6.51 -6.17 0.32
N VAL A 112 -5.88 -6.00 -0.83
CA VAL A 112 -5.83 -7.01 -1.89
C VAL A 112 -4.50 -7.70 -1.85
N ALA A 113 -4.51 -9.03 -1.86
CA ALA A 113 -3.31 -9.85 -1.80
C ALA A 113 -3.09 -10.62 -3.11
N ILE A 114 -1.83 -10.67 -3.54
CA ILE A 114 -1.41 -11.32 -4.78
C ILE A 114 -0.38 -12.39 -4.46
N LYS A 115 -0.59 -13.59 -5.02
CA LYS A 115 0.37 -14.69 -4.99
C LYS A 115 1.07 -14.80 -6.35
N ILE A 116 2.40 -14.81 -6.35
CA ILE A 116 3.29 -14.77 -7.51
C ILE A 116 3.92 -16.15 -7.76
N LYS A 117 4.07 -16.58 -9.01
CA LYS A 117 4.68 -17.89 -9.31
C LYS A 117 6.21 -17.85 -9.18
N ASP A 118 6.84 -16.88 -9.82
CA ASP A 118 8.30 -16.73 -9.92
C ASP A 118 8.74 -15.35 -9.39
N TYR A 119 9.61 -15.35 -8.38
CA TYR A 119 10.11 -14.12 -7.77
C TYR A 119 11.22 -13.47 -8.60
N SER A 120 11.96 -14.24 -9.40
CA SER A 120 13.09 -13.76 -10.17
C SER A 120 12.69 -12.65 -11.12
N VAL A 121 11.65 -12.90 -11.93
CA VAL A 121 11.11 -11.93 -12.89
C VAL A 121 10.52 -10.70 -12.19
N PHE A 122 9.92 -10.90 -11.02
CA PHE A 122 9.29 -9.82 -10.28
C PHE A 122 10.32 -8.90 -9.61
N LEU A 123 11.31 -9.45 -8.90
CA LEU A 123 12.31 -8.71 -8.14
C LEU A 123 13.17 -7.77 -9.01
N GLU A 124 13.34 -8.10 -10.30
CA GLU A 124 14.00 -7.22 -11.27
C GLU A 124 13.15 -6.00 -11.66
N LYS A 125 11.82 -6.15 -11.63
CA LYS A 125 10.84 -5.14 -12.02
C LYS A 125 10.34 -4.29 -10.84
N VAL A 126 10.80 -4.52 -9.62
CA VAL A 126 10.49 -3.69 -8.44
C VAL A 126 11.58 -2.65 -8.20
N SER A 127 11.16 -1.39 -8.02
CA SER A 127 12.09 -0.34 -7.60
C SER A 127 12.60 -0.55 -6.16
N PRO A 128 13.91 -0.39 -5.88
CA PRO A 128 14.48 -0.61 -4.54
C PRO A 128 13.86 0.24 -3.43
N ARG A 129 13.52 1.50 -3.74
CA ARG A 129 12.87 2.41 -2.80
C ARG A 129 11.49 1.91 -2.38
N LEU A 130 10.74 1.33 -3.32
CA LEU A 130 9.44 0.73 -3.03
C LEU A 130 9.59 -0.52 -2.17
N MET A 131 10.59 -1.37 -2.43
CA MET A 131 10.88 -2.54 -1.57
C MET A 131 11.10 -2.11 -0.12
N THR A 132 11.98 -1.14 0.13
CA THR A 132 12.24 -0.62 1.47
C THR A 132 10.98 -0.06 2.12
N ASN A 133 10.17 0.69 1.36
CA ASN A 133 8.93 1.25 1.88
C ASN A 133 7.93 0.16 2.27
N ILE A 134 7.74 -0.84 1.40
CA ILE A 134 6.85 -1.98 1.67
C ILE A 134 7.29 -2.74 2.92
N LEU A 135 8.60 -3.00 3.07
CA LEU A 135 9.14 -3.67 4.25
C LEU A 135 8.80 -2.95 5.56
N MET A 136 8.78 -1.61 5.53
CA MET A 136 8.46 -0.79 6.70
C MET A 136 6.95 -0.67 6.94
N GLU A 137 6.17 -0.36 5.90
CA GLU A 137 4.72 -0.18 5.99
C GLU A 137 3.98 -1.48 6.34
N GLN A 138 4.44 -2.62 5.82
CA GLN A 138 3.79 -3.92 5.98
C GLN A 138 4.31 -4.77 7.12
N ARG A 139 5.23 -4.24 7.94
CA ARG A 139 5.71 -4.91 9.16
C ARG A 139 4.57 -5.38 10.09
N PRO A 140 3.45 -4.63 10.27
CA PRO A 140 2.33 -5.08 11.09
C PRO A 140 1.66 -6.37 10.61
N LEU A 141 1.71 -6.70 9.32
CA LEU A 141 1.10 -7.91 8.75
C LEU A 141 1.67 -9.19 9.35
N LEU A 142 2.93 -9.13 9.79
CA LEU A 142 3.60 -10.26 10.41
C LEU A 142 2.93 -10.64 11.73
N PHE A 143 2.39 -9.67 12.46
CA PHE A 143 1.86 -9.91 13.80
C PHE A 143 0.42 -10.40 13.81
N HIS A 144 -0.28 -10.36 12.67
CA HIS A 144 -1.71 -10.70 12.60
C HIS A 144 -2.01 -12.18 12.91
N GLU A 145 -1.04 -13.08 12.74
CA GLU A 145 -1.19 -14.51 13.10
C GLU A 145 -0.36 -14.93 14.33
N LEU A 146 0.51 -14.06 14.85
CA LEU A 146 1.33 -14.36 16.04
C LEU A 146 0.47 -14.52 17.31
N SER A 147 -0.73 -13.95 17.32
CA SER A 147 -1.72 -14.15 18.38
C SER A 147 -2.35 -15.55 18.36
N ALA A 148 -2.27 -16.28 17.24
CA ALA A 148 -2.86 -17.62 17.09
C ALA A 148 -1.83 -18.76 17.21
N SER A 149 -0.54 -18.50 17.04
CA SER A 149 0.50 -19.51 17.26
C SER A 149 0.64 -19.77 18.77
N LYS A 150 0.32 -21.00 19.19
CA LYS A 150 0.43 -21.53 20.56
C LYS A 150 1.80 -21.31 21.23
N ASP A 151 2.84 -20.99 20.47
CA ASP A 151 4.21 -20.80 20.95
C ASP A 151 4.45 -19.47 21.70
N CYS A 152 3.50 -18.53 21.68
CA CYS A 152 3.59 -17.32 22.51
C CYS A 152 3.05 -17.47 23.93
N ALA A 153 2.46 -18.62 24.29
CA ALA A 153 1.95 -18.86 25.64
C ALA A 153 3.06 -18.97 26.70
N THR A 154 4.29 -19.31 26.30
CA THR A 154 5.45 -19.52 27.17
C THR A 154 6.38 -18.30 27.28
N GLY A 155 6.03 -17.16 26.69
CA GLY A 155 6.81 -15.92 26.78
C GLY A 155 8.08 -15.86 25.91
N ASN A 156 8.42 -16.94 25.20
CA ASN A 156 9.52 -16.98 24.22
C ASN A 156 9.01 -16.75 22.80
N CYS A 157 8.28 -15.64 22.58
CA CYS A 157 7.94 -15.23 21.22
C CYS A 157 9.26 -14.88 20.50
N HIS A 158 9.74 -15.78 19.62
CA HIS A 158 10.99 -15.58 18.91
C HIS A 158 10.96 -14.27 18.09
N SER A 159 11.67 -13.27 18.59
CA SER A 159 11.94 -12.00 17.88
C SER A 159 12.85 -12.19 16.67
N ASP A 160 13.49 -13.35 16.55
CA ASP A 160 14.42 -13.68 15.47
C ASP A 160 13.72 -13.74 14.10
N ASP A 161 12.41 -14.01 14.08
CA ASP A 161 11.62 -13.98 12.86
C ASP A 161 11.27 -12.55 12.38
N MET A 162 11.64 -11.52 13.16
CA MET A 162 11.38 -10.12 12.83
C MET A 162 12.41 -9.54 11.85
N LEU A 163 13.64 -10.06 11.85
CA LEU A 163 14.71 -9.62 10.95
C LEU A 163 14.71 -10.49 9.68
N GLU A 164 14.83 -9.84 8.53
CA GLU A 164 15.07 -10.55 7.27
C GLU A 164 16.57 -10.73 7.04
N HIS A 165 16.95 -11.93 6.64
CA HIS A 165 18.30 -12.20 6.17
C HIS A 165 18.59 -11.36 4.91
N ASP A 166 19.83 -10.93 4.78
CA ASP A 166 20.34 -10.16 3.65
C ASP A 166 20.73 -11.04 2.45
N TYR A 167 20.47 -12.35 2.53
CA TYR A 167 20.67 -13.34 1.49
C TYR A 167 19.37 -14.12 1.22
N PHE A 168 19.07 -14.33 -0.06
CA PHE A 168 17.93 -15.13 -0.51
C PHE A 168 18.31 -15.86 -1.80
N LYS A 169 17.89 -17.12 -1.93
CA LYS A 169 18.06 -17.91 -3.14
C LYS A 169 16.69 -18.35 -3.66
N ASP A 170 16.38 -17.98 -4.88
CA ASP A 170 15.10 -18.33 -5.50
C ASP A 170 15.07 -19.78 -6.00
N SER A 171 13.89 -20.30 -6.38
CA SER A 171 13.71 -21.64 -6.94
C SER A 171 14.53 -21.89 -8.21
N ASN A 172 14.85 -20.81 -8.94
CA ASN A 172 15.70 -20.84 -10.13
C ASN A 172 17.21 -20.86 -9.79
N GLY A 173 17.58 -20.84 -8.52
CA GLY A 173 18.96 -20.85 -8.05
C GLY A 173 19.65 -19.47 -8.08
N ILE A 174 18.94 -18.41 -8.44
CA ILE A 174 19.47 -17.03 -8.45
C ILE A 174 19.62 -16.53 -7.03
N GLU A 175 20.79 -15.97 -6.73
CA GLU A 175 21.13 -15.42 -5.43
C GLU A 175 20.93 -13.90 -5.40
N TYR A 176 20.20 -13.44 -4.39
CA TYR A 176 19.95 -12.04 -4.12
C TYR A 176 20.68 -11.63 -2.85
N LYS A 177 21.11 -10.35 -2.80
CA LYS A 177 21.75 -9.74 -1.63
C LYS A 177 21.11 -8.41 -1.26
N GLY A 178 21.25 -8.01 0.01
CA GLY A 178 20.79 -6.73 0.53
C GLY A 178 19.27 -6.58 0.48
N ILE A 179 18.77 -5.42 0.04
CA ILE A 179 17.34 -5.09 0.10
C ILE A 179 16.45 -6.04 -0.72
N ARG A 180 16.94 -6.52 -1.87
CA ARG A 180 16.19 -7.49 -2.71
C ARG A 180 16.02 -8.81 -1.98
N ALA A 181 17.06 -9.27 -1.30
CA ALA A 181 17.02 -10.50 -0.49
C ALA A 181 16.10 -10.35 0.71
N MET A 182 16.21 -9.23 1.44
CA MET A 182 15.33 -8.94 2.57
C MET A 182 13.87 -8.92 2.14
N PHE A 183 13.57 -8.28 1.01
CA PHE A 183 12.21 -8.23 0.46
C PHE A 183 11.70 -9.61 0.03
N ALA A 184 12.52 -10.42 -0.65
CA ALA A 184 12.15 -11.78 -1.05
C ALA A 184 11.92 -12.71 0.16
N ASN A 185 12.77 -12.60 1.19
CA ASN A 185 12.57 -13.27 2.48
C ASN A 185 11.26 -12.83 3.13
N ARG A 186 10.95 -11.53 3.13
CA ARG A 186 9.67 -11.02 3.66
C ARG A 186 8.47 -11.58 2.90
N MET A 187 8.49 -11.58 1.57
CA MET A 187 7.43 -12.18 0.75
C MET A 187 7.24 -13.66 1.08
N THR A 188 8.33 -14.42 1.24
CA THR A 188 8.28 -15.84 1.62
C THR A 188 7.65 -16.05 3.01
N LYS A 189 7.98 -15.20 3.99
CA LYS A 189 7.36 -15.25 5.32
C LYS A 189 5.87 -14.91 5.27
N LEU A 190 5.48 -13.89 4.52
CA LEU A 190 4.07 -13.53 4.35
C LEU A 190 3.29 -14.63 3.62
N ARG A 191 3.92 -15.30 2.64
CA ARG A 191 3.34 -16.48 1.99
C ARG A 191 3.08 -17.61 2.96
N ALA A 192 4.04 -17.91 3.82
CA ALA A 192 3.92 -19.02 4.78
C ALA A 192 2.80 -18.76 5.81
N ARG A 193 2.59 -17.49 6.18
CA ARG A 193 1.58 -17.07 7.16
C ARG A 193 0.21 -16.85 6.50
N LEU A 194 0.11 -15.81 5.69
CA LEU A 194 -1.15 -15.34 5.09
C LEU A 194 -1.47 -16.00 3.75
N GLY A 195 -0.54 -16.74 3.15
CA GLY A 195 -0.75 -17.41 1.86
C GLY A 195 -0.48 -16.55 0.62
N TYR A 196 0.01 -15.32 0.76
CA TYR A 196 0.24 -14.36 -0.34
C TYR A 196 1.57 -13.61 -0.17
N ASP A 197 2.04 -13.00 -1.26
CA ASP A 197 3.38 -12.42 -1.33
C ASP A 197 3.35 -10.89 -1.31
N LEU A 198 2.41 -10.31 -2.04
CA LEU A 198 2.19 -8.88 -2.11
C LEU A 198 0.85 -8.52 -1.52
N PHE A 199 0.81 -7.38 -0.84
CA PHE A 199 -0.37 -6.78 -0.27
C PHE A 199 -0.48 -5.34 -0.74
N VAL A 200 -1.68 -4.93 -1.07
CA VAL A 200 -2.02 -3.59 -1.56
C VAL A 200 -3.17 -3.08 -0.70
N ALA A 201 -3.03 -1.89 -0.13
CA ALA A 201 -4.07 -1.31 0.71
C ALA A 201 -5.32 -0.94 -0.08
N GLY A 202 -6.51 -1.19 0.46
CA GLY A 202 -7.79 -0.81 -0.15
C GLY A 202 -7.92 0.70 -0.34
N SER A 203 -7.27 1.51 0.50
CA SER A 203 -7.19 2.98 0.38
C SER A 203 -6.54 3.45 -0.94
N GLU A 204 -5.79 2.59 -1.62
CA GLU A 204 -5.13 2.88 -2.88
C GLU A 204 -5.98 2.48 -4.10
N LEU A 205 -7.12 1.81 -3.90
CA LEU A 205 -8.01 1.32 -4.96
C LEU A 205 -9.17 2.28 -5.17
N ASP A 206 -9.68 2.41 -6.40
CA ASP A 206 -10.85 3.25 -6.73
C ASP A 206 -12.21 2.65 -6.31
N ARG A 207 -12.21 1.37 -5.96
CA ARG A 207 -13.38 0.49 -5.73
C ARG A 207 -13.15 -0.39 -4.51
N THR A 208 -14.15 -1.19 -4.14
CA THR A 208 -13.99 -2.16 -3.04
C THR A 208 -12.93 -3.22 -3.38
N GLU A 209 -12.30 -3.79 -2.37
CA GLU A 209 -11.24 -4.78 -2.56
C GLU A 209 -11.75 -5.97 -3.38
N GLN A 210 -13.00 -6.40 -3.17
CA GLN A 210 -13.59 -7.52 -3.92
C GLN A 210 -13.83 -7.19 -5.38
N GLU A 211 -14.39 -6.02 -5.68
CA GLU A 211 -14.60 -5.60 -7.07
C GLU A 211 -13.27 -5.46 -7.83
N PHE A 212 -12.19 -5.09 -7.13
CA PHE A 212 -10.86 -5.04 -7.71
C PHE A 212 -10.28 -6.43 -7.95
N VAL A 213 -10.45 -7.37 -7.02
CA VAL A 213 -10.07 -8.77 -7.23
C VAL A 213 -10.80 -9.36 -8.45
N ASP A 214 -12.11 -9.12 -8.55
CA ASP A 214 -12.91 -9.62 -9.67
C ASP A 214 -12.48 -9.00 -11.00
N LEU A 215 -12.17 -7.70 -11.03
CA LEU A 215 -11.58 -7.05 -12.20
C LEU A 215 -10.26 -7.72 -12.59
N LEU A 216 -9.34 -7.91 -11.65
CA LEU A 216 -8.03 -8.52 -11.93
C LEU A 216 -8.18 -9.95 -12.47
N ARG A 217 -9.10 -10.74 -11.92
CA ARG A 217 -9.39 -12.09 -12.41
C ARG A 217 -9.94 -12.08 -13.83
N GLN A 218 -10.88 -11.20 -14.13
CA GLN A 218 -11.45 -11.05 -15.47
C GLN A 218 -10.38 -10.62 -16.48
N CYS A 219 -9.54 -9.64 -16.12
CA CYS A 219 -8.41 -9.22 -16.95
C CYS A 219 -7.43 -10.38 -17.20
N GLN A 220 -7.05 -11.10 -16.14
CA GLN A 220 -6.13 -12.23 -16.25
C GLN A 220 -6.70 -13.32 -17.17
N GLN A 221 -7.96 -13.73 -16.96
CA GLN A 221 -8.62 -14.73 -17.78
C GLN A 221 -8.65 -14.29 -19.26
N ARG A 222 -9.05 -13.05 -19.52
CA ARG A 222 -9.13 -12.52 -20.89
C ARG A 222 -7.77 -12.49 -21.58
N VAL A 223 -6.71 -12.08 -20.90
CA VAL A 223 -5.35 -12.06 -21.45
C VAL A 223 -4.89 -13.49 -21.76
N LEU A 224 -5.08 -14.41 -20.82
CA LEU A 224 -4.63 -15.81 -20.99
C LEU A 224 -5.39 -16.53 -22.11
N THR A 225 -6.68 -16.28 -22.29
CA THR A 225 -7.48 -16.85 -23.40
C THR A 225 -7.11 -16.29 -24.77
N VAL A 226 -6.56 -15.08 -24.83
CA VAL A 226 -6.14 -14.45 -26.11
C VAL A 226 -4.72 -14.88 -26.47
N SER A 227 -3.90 -15.29 -25.50
CA SER A 227 -2.54 -15.78 -25.72
C SER A 227 -2.44 -17.29 -26.01
N SER A 228 -3.52 -18.05 -25.80
CA SER A 228 -3.64 -19.47 -26.11
C SER A 228 -4.18 -19.70 -27.51
#